data_AF-A0A062VV82-F1
#
_entry.id   AF-A0A062VV82-F1
#
_cell.length_a   1.000
_cell.length_b   1.000
_cell.length_c   1.000
_cell.angle_alpha   90.00
_cell.angle_beta   90.00
_cell.angle_gamma   90.00
#
_symmetry.space_group_name_H-M   'P 1'
#
loop_
_entity.id
_entity.type
_entity.pdbx_description
1 polymer ?
#
loop_
_entity_poly.entity_id
_entity_poly.type
_entity_poly.pdbx_seq_one_letter_code
_entity_poly.pdbx_strand_id
1 'polypeptide(L)'
;MTTTSTAAPNKGGLRVGVQRFGTFLSGMIMPNIAAFIAWGFITMLFIPAGFFGAESPFGWHWAPVAEIIGGGGDAATIQWNGALTALAEGDGGNFFAYVGLVGPMVTYLLPLLIANMGGRMVYGERGGVVATIATMGVIVGTNIPMFLGAMIMGPLAAWITKQMDKLWDGKIRAGFEMLVNNFSAGILGMILAVAGFFTFGPVMLGISAALGTAVDWLVSLQLLPIVSIIVEPAKVLFLNNAINHGVFTPLGIEQATTNGKSILFLIEANPGPGLGLLLAFTFFGVGVAKASAPGAAIIQFFGGIHEIYFPYALSKPTTILALIAGGASGVATNMLLSGGLAFPAAPGSIIAVAAAAVGPGVPNLLVVFLSVLIAATVTFLITAVILRASHKRDLEAESDTFGAAIAQTEANKGKSSAAMDSLRRSGGADATATGATTAAATAPIQNIVFACDAGMGSSAMGASVLRNKLKKAGIEDIKVTNQAIANLDGTADLVITQQQLTDRAKGKSPNSIHVSVDNFMNSPKYEEVVEMVREQKESGE
;
A
#
# COMPACT_ATOMS: atom_id res chain seq x y z
N MET A 1 -26.02 33.34 -34.62
CA MET A 1 -24.63 33.27 -34.15
C MET A 1 -24.58 32.27 -33.01
N THR A 2 -24.11 31.05 -33.29
CA THR A 2 -23.90 30.00 -32.29
C THR A 2 -22.43 30.04 -31.92
N THR A 3 -22.12 30.53 -30.72
CA THR A 3 -20.75 30.57 -30.19
C THR A 3 -20.39 29.19 -29.66
N THR A 4 -19.67 28.40 -30.47
CA THR A 4 -18.98 27.20 -30.01
C THR A 4 -17.86 27.60 -29.06
N SER A 5 -18.05 27.32 -27.77
CA SER A 5 -17.01 27.39 -26.75
C SER A 5 -15.89 26.41 -27.12
N THR A 6 -14.70 26.94 -27.38
CA THR A 6 -13.47 26.16 -27.56
C THR A 6 -13.09 25.50 -26.24
N ALA A 7 -13.11 24.16 -26.21
CA ALA A 7 -12.60 23.39 -25.09
C ALA A 7 -11.11 23.69 -24.84
N ALA A 8 -10.78 24.02 -23.60
CA ALA A 8 -9.41 24.29 -23.17
C ALA A 8 -8.52 23.03 -23.29
N PRO A 9 -7.20 23.17 -23.54
CA PRO A 9 -6.31 22.04 -23.80
C PRO A 9 -6.06 21.22 -22.52
N ASN A 10 -6.11 19.89 -22.67
CA ASN A 10 -5.89 18.88 -21.63
C ASN A 10 -4.48 18.97 -21.01
N LYS A 11 -4.31 19.76 -19.94
CA LYS A 11 -3.09 19.78 -19.10
C LYS A 11 -2.92 18.51 -18.22
N GLY A 12 -3.78 17.50 -18.35
CA GLY A 12 -3.82 16.31 -17.50
C GLY A 12 -2.98 15.10 -17.93
N GLY A 13 -2.49 15.04 -19.17
CA GLY A 13 -1.92 13.81 -19.75
C GLY A 13 -0.70 13.25 -19.00
N LEU A 14 0.29 14.10 -18.70
CA LEU A 14 1.53 13.67 -18.03
C LEU A 14 1.26 13.22 -16.58
N ARG A 15 0.47 14.00 -15.83
CA ARG A 15 0.12 13.69 -14.45
C ARG A 15 -0.65 12.36 -14.34
N VAL A 16 -1.64 12.17 -15.21
CA VAL A 16 -2.42 10.91 -15.27
C VAL A 16 -1.52 9.73 -15.64
N GLY A 17 -0.54 9.93 -16.52
CA GLY A 17 0.47 8.93 -16.85
C GLY A 17 1.32 8.51 -15.63
N VAL A 18 1.86 9.47 -14.88
CA VAL A 18 2.66 9.19 -13.67
C VAL A 18 1.80 8.54 -12.58
N GLN A 19 0.54 8.96 -12.41
CA GLN A 19 -0.38 8.33 -11.47
C GLN A 19 -0.65 6.87 -11.84
N ARG A 20 -0.97 6.58 -13.11
CA ARG A 20 -1.18 5.20 -13.59
C ARG A 20 0.06 4.34 -13.39
N PHE A 21 1.23 4.88 -13.68
CA PHE A 21 2.51 4.20 -13.44
C PHE A 21 2.72 3.90 -11.95
N GLY A 22 2.48 4.88 -11.07
CA GLY A 22 2.57 4.69 -9.62
C GLY A 22 1.57 3.67 -9.08
N THR A 23 0.32 3.70 -9.55
CA THR A 23 -0.69 2.68 -9.20
C THR A 23 -0.27 1.30 -9.67
N PHE A 24 0.35 1.20 -10.85
CA PHE A 24 0.87 -0.06 -11.37
C PHE A 24 1.99 -0.60 -10.47
N LEU A 25 3.01 0.21 -10.14
CA LEU A 25 4.10 -0.19 -9.24
C LEU A 25 3.60 -0.56 -7.83
N SER A 26 2.70 0.23 -7.26
CA SER A 26 2.08 -0.07 -5.98
C SER A 26 1.29 -1.38 -6.03
N GLY A 27 0.59 -1.67 -7.13
CA GLY A 27 -0.09 -2.94 -7.35
C GLY A 27 0.85 -4.15 -7.33
N MET A 28 2.13 -3.97 -7.63
CA MET A 28 3.14 -5.04 -7.58
C MET A 28 3.68 -5.28 -6.15
N ILE A 29 3.73 -4.24 -5.31
CA ILE A 29 4.32 -4.31 -3.97
C ILE A 29 3.25 -4.53 -2.88
N MET A 30 2.12 -3.83 -2.96
CA MET A 30 1.11 -3.78 -1.90
C MET A 30 0.54 -5.15 -1.50
N PRO A 31 0.20 -6.06 -2.43
CA PRO A 31 -0.26 -7.40 -2.09
C PRO A 31 0.82 -8.23 -1.35
N ASN A 32 2.08 -7.85 -1.50
CA ASN A 32 3.24 -8.55 -0.95
C ASN A 32 3.76 -7.90 0.34
N ILE A 33 3.15 -6.82 0.85
CA ILE A 33 3.62 -6.10 2.06
C ILE A 33 3.79 -7.04 3.26
N ALA A 34 2.92 -8.03 3.43
CA ALA A 34 3.05 -9.01 4.52
C ALA A 34 4.40 -9.76 4.49
N ALA A 35 4.93 -10.05 3.29
CA ALA A 35 6.23 -10.69 3.14
C ALA A 35 7.38 -9.73 3.49
N PHE A 36 7.29 -8.45 3.11
CA PHE A 36 8.26 -7.42 3.53
C PHE A 36 8.27 -7.21 5.04
N ILE A 37 7.09 -7.20 5.67
CA ILE A 37 6.95 -7.08 7.13
C ILE A 37 7.55 -8.30 7.82
N ALA A 38 7.24 -9.51 7.34
CA ALA A 38 7.80 -10.74 7.90
C ALA A 38 9.34 -10.75 7.78
N TRP A 39 9.87 -10.41 6.60
CA TRP A 39 11.30 -10.25 6.40
C TRP A 39 11.90 -9.19 7.34
N GLY A 40 11.25 -8.04 7.48
CA GLY A 40 11.67 -6.96 8.36
C GLY A 40 11.75 -7.38 9.83
N PHE A 41 10.74 -8.10 10.33
CA PHE A 41 10.76 -8.65 11.69
C PHE A 41 11.86 -9.68 11.88
N ILE A 42 12.04 -10.62 10.94
CA ILE A 42 13.11 -11.62 11.02
C ILE A 42 14.47 -10.91 11.04
N THR A 43 14.64 -9.90 10.19
CA THR A 43 15.86 -9.09 10.12
C THR A 43 16.10 -8.37 11.45
N MET A 44 15.11 -7.64 11.95
CA MET A 44 15.17 -6.91 13.21
C MET A 44 15.49 -7.81 14.41
N LEU A 45 14.96 -9.03 14.44
CA LEU A 45 15.09 -9.93 15.58
C LEU A 45 16.38 -10.74 15.54
N PHE A 46 16.76 -11.29 14.39
CA PHE A 46 17.71 -12.41 14.37
C PHE A 46 19.06 -12.13 13.70
N ILE A 47 19.23 -11.04 12.93
CA ILE A 47 20.56 -10.71 12.39
C ILE A 47 21.57 -10.49 13.54
N PRO A 48 22.89 -10.51 13.29
CA PRO A 48 23.89 -10.30 14.34
C PRO A 48 23.62 -9.05 15.20
N ALA A 49 23.34 -7.89 14.58
CA ALA A 49 22.99 -6.65 15.29
C ALA A 49 21.51 -6.57 15.74
N GLY A 50 20.72 -7.62 15.53
CA GLY A 50 19.30 -7.67 15.84
C GLY A 50 19.01 -7.85 17.33
N PHE A 51 17.75 -7.74 17.72
CA PHE A 51 17.33 -7.78 19.12
C PHE A 51 17.80 -9.05 19.86
N PHE A 52 17.73 -10.20 19.20
CA PHE A 52 18.20 -11.49 19.70
C PHE A 52 19.56 -11.89 19.14
N GLY A 53 20.20 -11.05 18.34
CA GLY A 53 21.46 -11.35 17.64
C GLY A 53 22.68 -11.43 18.55
N ALA A 54 23.77 -11.99 18.02
CA ALA A 54 25.04 -12.14 18.73
C ALA A 54 25.68 -10.80 19.15
N GLU A 55 25.41 -9.74 18.38
CA GLU A 55 25.88 -8.38 18.60
C GLU A 55 24.73 -7.46 19.06
N SER A 56 23.72 -8.04 19.72
CA SER A 56 22.53 -7.31 20.13
C SER A 56 22.86 -6.07 20.98
N PRO A 57 22.29 -4.89 20.66
CA PRO A 57 22.50 -3.67 21.44
C PRO A 57 21.84 -3.73 22.82
N PHE A 58 21.08 -4.78 23.13
CA PHE A 58 20.35 -4.95 24.39
C PHE A 58 21.10 -5.84 25.39
N GLY A 59 22.29 -6.33 25.06
CA GLY A 59 23.11 -7.17 25.95
C GLY A 59 22.55 -8.58 26.18
N TRP A 60 21.52 -8.98 25.42
CA TRP A 60 20.96 -10.33 25.41
C TRP A 60 21.08 -10.92 24.00
N HIS A 61 21.43 -12.21 23.92
CA HIS A 61 21.55 -12.98 22.68
C HIS A 61 20.84 -14.32 22.82
N TRP A 62 20.03 -14.70 21.82
CA TRP A 62 19.38 -16.02 21.77
C TRP A 62 20.22 -17.06 21.01
N ALA A 63 21.37 -17.41 21.56
CA ALA A 63 22.25 -18.44 20.99
C ALA A 63 21.66 -19.85 21.12
N PRO A 64 21.82 -20.74 20.12
CA PRO A 64 22.34 -20.52 18.76
C PRO A 64 21.23 -20.17 17.74
N VAL A 65 20.01 -19.92 18.20
CA VAL A 65 18.82 -19.75 17.34
C VAL A 65 18.97 -18.53 16.43
N ALA A 66 19.49 -17.43 16.96
CA ALA A 66 19.71 -16.21 16.16
C ALA A 66 20.72 -16.44 15.03
N GLU A 67 21.76 -17.22 15.27
CA GLU A 67 22.80 -17.51 14.29
C GLU A 67 22.33 -18.49 13.21
N ILE A 68 21.37 -19.37 13.55
CA ILE A 68 20.71 -20.25 12.58
C ILE A 68 19.70 -19.48 11.72
N ILE A 69 18.86 -18.64 12.34
CA ILE A 69 17.76 -17.94 11.65
C ILE A 69 18.24 -16.67 10.95
N GLY A 70 19.07 -15.87 11.61
CA GLY A 70 19.66 -14.64 11.08
C GLY A 70 20.82 -14.89 10.14
N GLY A 71 21.47 -16.05 10.26
CA GLY A 71 22.63 -16.45 9.48
C GLY A 71 23.97 -16.06 10.13
N GLY A 72 25.06 -16.56 9.56
CA GLY A 72 26.43 -16.25 9.99
C GLY A 72 27.02 -17.19 11.06
N GLY A 73 26.20 -17.99 11.74
CA GLY A 73 26.68 -18.93 12.76
C GLY A 73 27.56 -20.04 12.22
N ASP A 74 28.67 -20.31 12.88
CA ASP A 74 29.55 -21.44 12.54
C ASP A 74 28.84 -22.78 12.76
N ALA A 75 28.56 -23.47 11.65
CA ALA A 75 27.90 -24.76 11.64
C ALA A 75 28.77 -25.86 12.26
N ALA A 76 30.10 -25.73 12.22
CA ALA A 76 30.99 -26.67 12.90
C ALA A 76 30.85 -26.58 14.43
N THR A 77 30.50 -25.40 14.94
CA THR A 77 30.27 -25.17 16.37
C THR A 77 28.84 -25.51 16.78
N ILE A 78 27.84 -25.09 16.01
CA ILE A 78 26.41 -25.21 16.37
C ILE A 78 25.83 -26.61 16.05
N GLN A 79 26.35 -27.32 15.04
CA GLN A 79 25.99 -28.70 14.70
C GLN A 79 24.48 -28.94 14.43
N TRP A 80 23.76 -27.93 13.93
CA TRP A 80 22.36 -28.06 13.52
C TRP A 80 22.23 -28.46 12.06
N ASN A 81 21.84 -29.70 11.80
CA ASN A 81 21.76 -30.26 10.44
C ASN A 81 20.53 -29.80 9.63
N GLY A 82 19.60 -29.05 10.23
CA GLY A 82 18.33 -28.69 9.60
C GLY A 82 18.36 -27.40 8.77
N ALA A 83 19.50 -26.73 8.66
CA ALA A 83 19.62 -25.45 7.95
C ALA A 83 20.73 -25.51 6.89
N LEU A 84 20.51 -24.80 5.78
CA LEU A 84 21.52 -24.66 4.73
C LEU A 84 22.72 -23.88 5.24
N THR A 85 23.91 -24.32 4.82
CA THR A 85 25.17 -23.64 5.12
C THR A 85 25.84 -23.18 3.83
N ALA A 86 26.59 -22.09 3.91
CA ALA A 86 27.43 -21.56 2.85
C ALA A 86 28.81 -21.24 3.42
N LEU A 87 29.83 -21.24 2.55
CA LEU A 87 31.17 -20.86 2.96
C LEU A 87 31.18 -19.36 3.29
N ALA A 88 31.56 -19.01 4.50
CA ALA A 88 31.76 -17.65 4.97
C ALA A 88 33.22 -17.47 5.41
N GLU A 89 33.73 -16.26 5.23
CA GLU A 89 35.05 -15.88 5.71
C GLU A 89 34.92 -15.38 7.15
N GLY A 90 35.77 -15.88 8.06
CA GLY A 90 35.85 -15.44 9.45
C GLY A 90 37.27 -15.18 9.90
N ASP A 91 37.42 -14.71 11.12
CA ASP A 91 38.72 -14.32 11.70
C ASP A 91 39.75 -15.48 11.74
N GLY A 92 39.27 -16.73 11.72
CA GLY A 92 40.09 -17.95 11.67
C GLY A 92 40.22 -18.60 10.29
N GLY A 93 39.75 -17.93 9.22
CA GLY A 93 39.64 -18.47 7.87
C GLY A 93 38.22 -18.85 7.47
N ASN A 94 38.07 -19.58 6.37
CA ASN A 94 36.77 -19.95 5.83
C ASN A 94 36.09 -21.04 6.68
N PHE A 95 34.84 -20.81 7.06
CA PHE A 95 34.01 -21.76 7.80
C PHE A 95 32.62 -21.89 7.16
N PHE A 96 31.89 -22.95 7.48
CA PHE A 96 30.52 -23.11 6.99
C PHE A 96 29.57 -22.35 7.91
N ALA A 97 29.01 -21.25 7.44
CA ALA A 97 28.03 -20.46 8.16
C ALA A 97 26.60 -20.83 7.75
N TYR A 98 25.64 -20.74 8.66
CA TYR A 98 24.23 -20.82 8.27
C TYR A 98 23.83 -19.67 7.35
N VAL A 99 23.07 -20.00 6.31
CA VAL A 99 22.55 -19.01 5.34
C VAL A 99 21.49 -18.10 5.98
N GLY A 100 20.73 -18.61 6.95
CA GLY A 100 19.62 -17.90 7.56
C GLY A 100 18.43 -17.68 6.62
N LEU A 101 17.40 -16.99 7.12
CA LEU A 101 16.19 -16.63 6.37
C LEU A 101 16.28 -15.25 5.71
N VAL A 102 17.03 -14.33 6.32
CA VAL A 102 17.08 -12.91 5.90
C VAL A 102 17.60 -12.78 4.46
N GLY A 103 18.75 -13.38 4.17
CA GLY A 103 19.39 -13.33 2.86
C GLY A 103 18.53 -13.94 1.74
N PRO A 104 18.05 -15.19 1.87
CA PRO A 104 17.20 -15.79 0.86
C PRO A 104 15.86 -15.06 0.65
N MET A 105 15.26 -14.50 1.70
CA MET A 105 14.02 -13.75 1.56
C MET A 105 14.22 -12.47 0.75
N VAL A 106 15.25 -11.68 1.05
CA VAL A 106 15.51 -10.42 0.32
C VAL A 106 16.01 -10.65 -1.10
N THR A 107 16.80 -11.70 -1.32
CA THR A 107 17.41 -12.00 -2.62
C THR A 107 16.44 -12.69 -3.57
N TYR A 108 15.66 -13.65 -3.08
CA TYR A 108 14.79 -14.48 -3.91
C TYR A 108 13.31 -14.20 -3.67
N LEU A 109 12.83 -14.39 -2.44
CA LEU A 109 11.39 -14.39 -2.16
C LEU A 109 10.72 -13.07 -2.55
N LEU A 110 11.23 -11.94 -2.06
CA LEU A 110 10.60 -10.64 -2.26
C LEU A 110 10.62 -10.19 -3.74
N PRO A 111 11.75 -10.26 -4.47
CA PRO A 111 11.76 -9.93 -5.90
C PRO A 111 10.87 -10.85 -6.74
N LEU A 112 10.83 -12.16 -6.44
CA LEU A 112 9.98 -13.10 -7.18
C LEU A 112 8.48 -12.83 -6.95
N LEU A 113 8.09 -12.47 -5.72
CA LEU A 113 6.70 -12.06 -5.42
C LEU A 113 6.28 -10.81 -6.20
N ILE A 114 7.18 -9.83 -6.31
CA ILE A 114 6.95 -8.61 -7.10
C ILE A 114 6.80 -8.95 -8.58
N ALA A 115 7.71 -9.76 -9.13
CA ALA A 115 7.67 -10.18 -10.52
C ALA A 115 6.40 -10.96 -10.84
N ASN A 116 6.01 -11.89 -9.95
CA ASN A 116 4.78 -12.66 -10.10
C ASN A 116 3.55 -11.74 -10.15
N MET A 117 3.45 -10.81 -9.21
CA MET A 117 2.34 -9.86 -9.18
C MET A 117 2.31 -8.95 -10.43
N GLY A 118 3.46 -8.41 -10.84
CA GLY A 118 3.58 -7.64 -12.08
C GLY A 118 3.18 -8.44 -13.32
N GLY A 119 3.57 -9.72 -13.37
CA GLY A 119 3.16 -10.62 -14.44
C GLY A 119 1.66 -10.90 -14.45
N ARG A 120 1.06 -11.11 -13.27
CA ARG A 120 -0.40 -11.28 -13.11
C ARG A 120 -1.19 -10.06 -13.55
N MET A 121 -0.70 -8.86 -13.26
CA MET A 121 -1.34 -7.62 -13.67
C MET A 121 -1.37 -7.44 -15.19
N VAL A 122 -0.42 -8.03 -15.93
CA VAL A 122 -0.35 -7.93 -17.39
C VAL A 122 -1.08 -9.07 -18.10
N TYR A 123 -0.93 -10.31 -17.60
CA TYR A 123 -1.44 -11.50 -18.28
C TYR A 123 -1.85 -12.65 -17.35
N GLY A 124 -2.44 -12.31 -16.19
CA GLY A 124 -3.04 -13.27 -15.26
C GLY A 124 -2.04 -14.29 -14.70
N GLU A 125 -2.55 -15.41 -14.22
CA GLU A 125 -1.74 -16.44 -13.55
C GLU A 125 -0.56 -16.92 -14.38
N ARG A 126 -0.79 -17.13 -15.68
CA ARG A 126 0.25 -17.58 -16.61
C ARG A 126 1.36 -16.55 -16.77
N GLY A 127 1.00 -15.27 -16.92
CA GLY A 127 1.98 -14.18 -16.93
C GLY A 127 2.80 -14.13 -15.65
N GLY A 128 2.18 -14.37 -14.48
CA GLY A 128 2.86 -14.43 -13.19
C GLY A 128 3.90 -15.56 -13.10
N VAL A 129 3.56 -16.76 -13.58
CA VAL A 129 4.49 -17.90 -13.59
C VAL A 129 5.70 -17.62 -14.49
N VAL A 130 5.47 -17.19 -15.74
CA VAL A 130 6.56 -16.90 -16.68
C VAL A 130 7.45 -15.75 -16.18
N ALA A 131 6.83 -14.71 -15.61
CA ALA A 131 7.53 -13.62 -14.96
C ALA A 131 8.45 -14.11 -13.82
N THR A 132 7.96 -15.01 -12.98
CA THR A 132 8.75 -15.58 -11.87
C THR A 132 9.96 -16.35 -12.38
N ILE A 133 9.79 -17.19 -13.40
CA ILE A 133 10.89 -17.96 -14.02
C ILE A 133 11.92 -17.01 -14.62
N ALA A 134 11.45 -16.02 -15.40
CA ALA A 134 12.32 -15.07 -16.06
C ALA A 134 13.13 -14.21 -15.08
N THR A 135 12.50 -13.74 -14.01
CA THR A 135 13.15 -12.95 -12.96
C THR A 135 14.17 -13.76 -12.16
N MET A 136 14.01 -15.09 -12.03
CA MET A 136 15.06 -15.92 -11.42
C MET A 136 16.39 -15.78 -12.16
N GLY A 137 16.35 -15.74 -13.49
CA GLY A 137 17.55 -15.48 -14.30
C GLY A 137 18.19 -14.12 -14.01
N VAL A 138 17.37 -13.08 -13.83
CA VAL A 138 17.83 -11.73 -13.46
C VAL A 138 18.48 -11.71 -12.07
N ILE A 139 17.88 -12.38 -11.09
CA ILE A 139 18.41 -12.46 -9.71
C ILE A 139 19.78 -13.13 -9.71
N VAL A 140 19.87 -14.34 -10.27
CA VAL A 140 21.11 -15.15 -10.25
C VAL A 140 22.22 -14.52 -11.11
N GLY A 141 21.88 -13.65 -12.06
CA GLY A 141 22.85 -12.89 -12.85
C GLY A 141 23.51 -11.71 -12.13
N THR A 142 23.19 -11.47 -10.85
CA THR A 142 23.66 -10.30 -10.09
C THR A 142 23.99 -10.62 -8.64
N ASN A 143 24.77 -9.75 -8.01
CA ASN A 143 25.18 -9.89 -6.60
C ASN A 143 24.39 -8.98 -5.63
N ILE A 144 23.34 -8.30 -6.11
CA ILE A 144 22.49 -7.42 -5.29
C ILE A 144 21.02 -7.82 -5.43
N PRO A 145 20.17 -7.61 -4.41
CA PRO A 145 18.75 -7.91 -4.50
C PRO A 145 18.03 -7.19 -5.67
N MET A 146 17.45 -7.95 -6.61
CA MET A 146 16.91 -7.42 -7.87
C MET A 146 15.46 -6.94 -7.78
N PHE A 147 15.15 -6.01 -6.88
CA PHE A 147 13.80 -5.40 -6.77
C PHE A 147 13.40 -4.63 -8.04
N LEU A 148 14.28 -3.75 -8.52
CA LEU A 148 14.04 -2.99 -9.75
C LEU A 148 14.02 -3.91 -10.98
N GLY A 149 14.94 -4.88 -11.02
CA GLY A 149 14.97 -5.92 -12.04
C GLY A 149 13.66 -6.70 -12.11
N ALA A 150 13.10 -7.10 -10.97
CA ALA A 150 11.80 -7.76 -10.88
C ALA A 150 10.64 -6.87 -11.35
N MET A 151 10.66 -5.58 -10.98
CA MET A 151 9.62 -4.62 -11.39
C MET A 151 9.56 -4.40 -12.90
N ILE A 152 10.70 -4.52 -13.59
CA ILE A 152 10.80 -4.37 -15.03
C ILE A 152 10.55 -5.72 -15.72
N MET A 153 11.24 -6.77 -15.29
CA MET A 153 11.20 -8.08 -15.94
C MET A 153 9.83 -8.75 -15.81
N GLY A 154 9.14 -8.60 -14.68
CA GLY A 154 7.86 -9.28 -14.47
C GLY A 154 6.78 -8.89 -15.49
N PRO A 155 6.43 -7.59 -15.61
CA PRO A 155 5.51 -7.10 -16.62
C PRO A 155 5.97 -7.36 -18.05
N LEU A 156 7.29 -7.22 -18.32
CA LEU A 156 7.87 -7.48 -19.64
C LEU A 156 7.69 -8.93 -20.07
N ALA A 157 8.06 -9.88 -19.21
CA ALA A 157 7.95 -11.32 -19.48
C ALA A 157 6.49 -11.73 -19.72
N ALA A 158 5.55 -11.21 -18.91
CA ALA A 158 4.13 -11.45 -19.12
C ALA A 158 3.61 -10.81 -20.41
N TRP A 159 4.09 -9.63 -20.79
CA TRP A 159 3.74 -9.01 -22.07
C TRP A 159 4.24 -9.84 -23.25
N ILE A 160 5.48 -10.33 -23.21
CA ILE A 160 6.03 -11.23 -24.24
C ILE A 160 5.20 -12.51 -24.33
N THR A 161 4.82 -13.07 -23.18
CA THR A 161 3.94 -14.26 -23.10
C THR A 161 2.60 -14.00 -23.78
N LYS A 162 1.98 -12.85 -23.51
CA LYS A 162 0.74 -12.42 -24.17
C LYS A 162 0.89 -12.29 -25.68
N GLN A 163 2.03 -11.83 -26.19
CA GLN A 163 2.25 -11.75 -27.65
C GLN A 163 2.49 -13.14 -28.26
N MET A 164 3.23 -14.01 -27.57
CA MET A 164 3.46 -15.38 -28.01
C MET A 164 2.13 -16.14 -28.16
N ASP A 165 1.23 -16.03 -27.18
CA ASP A 165 -0.04 -16.76 -27.19
C ASP A 165 -0.94 -16.36 -28.36
N LYS A 166 -0.94 -15.08 -28.75
CA LYS A 166 -1.71 -14.61 -29.92
C LYS A 166 -1.34 -15.34 -31.21
N LEU A 167 -0.13 -15.89 -31.33
CA LEU A 167 0.30 -16.60 -32.54
C LEU A 167 -0.48 -17.91 -32.76
N TRP A 168 -1.00 -18.51 -31.68
CA TRP A 168 -1.62 -19.84 -31.67
C TRP A 168 -3.09 -19.81 -31.20
N ASP A 169 -3.61 -18.62 -30.89
CA ASP A 169 -4.99 -18.40 -30.48
C ASP A 169 -5.98 -18.94 -31.54
N GLY A 170 -6.96 -19.73 -31.09
CA GLY A 170 -7.92 -20.42 -31.95
C GLY A 170 -7.35 -21.53 -32.85
N LYS A 171 -6.04 -21.82 -32.80
CA LYS A 171 -5.40 -22.85 -33.63
C LYS A 171 -5.17 -24.17 -32.90
N ILE A 172 -5.30 -24.17 -31.58
CA ILE A 172 -5.06 -25.35 -30.74
C ILE A 172 -6.36 -26.15 -30.63
N ARG A 173 -6.27 -27.48 -30.80
CA ARG A 173 -7.41 -28.37 -30.62
C ARG A 173 -7.81 -28.41 -29.15
N ALA A 174 -9.12 -28.43 -28.89
CA ALA A 174 -9.67 -28.61 -27.56
C ALA A 174 -9.03 -29.84 -26.86
N GLY A 175 -8.63 -29.68 -25.60
CA GLY A 175 -7.91 -30.69 -24.81
C GLY A 175 -6.38 -30.61 -24.89
N PHE A 176 -5.79 -30.06 -25.96
CA PHE A 176 -4.34 -29.81 -26.06
C PHE A 176 -3.92 -28.43 -25.55
N GLU A 177 -4.88 -27.52 -25.33
CA GLU A 177 -4.63 -26.15 -24.89
C GLU A 177 -3.77 -26.09 -23.63
N MET A 178 -4.09 -26.88 -22.59
CA MET A 178 -3.33 -26.87 -21.35
C MET A 178 -1.87 -27.34 -21.56
N LEU A 179 -1.67 -28.35 -22.42
CA LEU A 179 -0.35 -28.88 -22.71
C LEU A 179 0.49 -27.85 -23.47
N VAL A 180 -0.06 -27.28 -24.55
CA VAL A 180 0.62 -26.23 -25.34
C VAL A 180 0.89 -25.00 -24.47
N ASN A 181 -0.06 -24.60 -23.64
CA ASN A 181 0.06 -23.43 -22.79
C ASN A 181 1.18 -23.58 -21.74
N ASN A 182 1.27 -24.75 -21.10
CA ASN A 182 2.31 -25.02 -20.10
C ASN A 182 3.69 -25.20 -20.74
N PHE A 183 3.81 -25.95 -21.84
CA PHE A 183 5.10 -26.14 -22.51
C PHE A 183 5.63 -24.85 -23.11
N SER A 184 4.79 -24.05 -23.77
CA SER A 184 5.22 -22.77 -24.32
C SER A 184 5.60 -21.77 -23.23
N ALA A 185 4.85 -21.72 -22.11
CA ALA A 185 5.22 -20.91 -20.95
C ALA A 185 6.57 -21.34 -20.35
N GLY A 186 6.81 -22.65 -20.24
CA GLY A 186 8.07 -23.19 -19.74
C GLY A 186 9.25 -22.87 -20.66
N ILE A 187 9.12 -23.09 -21.96
CA ILE A 187 10.17 -22.79 -22.96
C ILE A 187 10.45 -21.29 -23.01
N LEU A 188 9.41 -20.46 -23.09
CA LEU A 188 9.57 -19.01 -23.08
C LEU A 188 10.21 -18.53 -21.77
N GLY A 189 9.73 -19.03 -20.63
CA GLY A 189 10.30 -18.72 -19.32
C GLY A 189 11.78 -19.06 -19.24
N MET A 190 12.19 -20.24 -19.73
CA MET A 190 13.59 -20.65 -19.83
C MET A 190 14.40 -19.67 -20.69
N ILE A 191 13.92 -19.34 -21.89
CA ILE A 191 14.61 -18.40 -22.79
C ILE A 191 14.77 -17.03 -22.13
N LEU A 192 13.70 -16.51 -21.52
CA LEU A 192 13.71 -15.22 -20.84
C LEU A 192 14.58 -15.23 -19.60
N ALA A 193 14.69 -16.35 -18.87
CA ALA A 193 15.59 -16.49 -17.73
C ALA A 193 17.05 -16.46 -18.17
N VAL A 194 17.41 -17.23 -19.22
CA VAL A 194 18.78 -17.20 -19.77
C VAL A 194 19.12 -15.82 -20.32
N ALA A 195 18.19 -15.19 -21.05
CA ALA A 195 18.36 -13.82 -21.52
C ALA A 195 18.53 -12.84 -20.36
N GLY A 196 17.67 -12.93 -19.34
CA GLY A 196 17.72 -12.10 -18.13
C GLY A 196 19.06 -12.20 -17.42
N PHE A 197 19.60 -13.41 -17.27
CA PHE A 197 20.90 -13.67 -16.66
C PHE A 197 22.03 -12.88 -17.34
N PHE A 198 22.11 -12.89 -18.67
CA PHE A 198 23.20 -12.21 -19.39
C PHE A 198 22.95 -10.72 -19.68
N THR A 199 21.68 -10.31 -19.86
CA THR A 199 21.36 -8.96 -20.36
C THR A 199 20.98 -7.98 -19.26
N PHE A 200 20.25 -8.42 -18.23
CA PHE A 200 19.74 -7.51 -17.21
C PHE A 200 20.80 -7.12 -16.19
N GLY A 201 21.74 -8.01 -15.87
CA GLY A 201 22.74 -7.77 -14.83
C GLY A 201 23.52 -6.46 -15.03
N PRO A 202 24.24 -6.27 -16.15
CA PRO A 202 25.01 -5.06 -16.40
C PRO A 202 24.16 -3.78 -16.45
N VAL A 203 22.96 -3.86 -17.05
CA VAL A 203 22.05 -2.70 -17.17
C VAL A 203 21.53 -2.29 -15.80
N MET A 204 21.08 -3.25 -14.98
CA MET A 204 20.55 -2.96 -13.65
C MET A 204 21.63 -2.50 -12.70
N LEU A 205 22.83 -3.10 -12.75
CA LEU A 205 23.98 -2.61 -11.97
C LEU A 205 24.35 -1.17 -12.34
N GLY A 206 24.31 -0.81 -13.64
CA GLY A 206 24.53 0.57 -14.09
C GLY A 206 23.47 1.54 -13.56
N ILE A 207 22.19 1.16 -13.59
CA ILE A 207 21.10 1.99 -13.07
C ILE A 207 21.20 2.14 -11.54
N SER A 208 21.40 1.04 -10.81
CA SER A 208 21.56 1.05 -9.35
C SER A 208 22.77 1.88 -8.93
N ALA A 209 23.91 1.73 -9.61
CA ALA A 209 25.10 2.52 -9.33
C ALA A 209 24.87 4.02 -9.58
N ALA A 210 24.18 4.38 -10.66
CA ALA A 210 23.85 5.78 -10.96
C ALA A 210 22.91 6.39 -9.91
N LEU A 211 21.85 5.64 -9.53
CA LEU A 211 20.91 6.08 -8.49
C LEU A 211 21.57 6.16 -7.12
N GLY A 212 22.39 5.16 -6.76
CA GLY A 212 23.20 5.14 -5.54
C GLY A 212 24.13 6.35 -5.47
N THR A 213 24.89 6.61 -6.55
CA THR A 213 25.76 7.79 -6.66
C THR A 213 24.99 9.10 -6.47
N ALA A 214 23.79 9.22 -7.05
CA ALA A 214 22.97 10.41 -6.89
C ALA A 214 22.48 10.60 -5.44
N VAL A 215 22.09 9.51 -4.77
CA VAL A 215 21.70 9.54 -3.36
C VAL A 215 22.90 9.85 -2.47
N ASP A 216 24.04 9.21 -2.69
CA ASP A 216 25.29 9.44 -1.93
C ASP A 216 25.78 10.88 -2.11
N TRP A 217 25.67 11.43 -3.32
CA TRP A 217 25.95 12.84 -3.57
C TRP A 217 25.03 13.76 -2.74
N LEU A 218 23.72 13.49 -2.71
CA LEU A 218 22.77 14.24 -1.88
C LEU A 218 23.06 14.10 -0.38
N VAL A 219 23.48 12.92 0.08
CA VAL A 219 23.87 12.70 1.48
C VAL A 219 25.15 13.47 1.82
N SER A 220 26.18 13.35 0.97
CA SER A 220 27.50 13.95 1.20
C SER A 220 27.46 15.47 1.26
N LEU A 221 26.60 16.11 0.46
CA LEU A 221 26.39 17.56 0.47
C LEU A 221 25.32 18.01 1.47
N GLN A 222 24.77 17.08 2.28
CA GLN A 222 23.68 17.36 3.22
C GLN A 222 22.42 17.96 2.53
N LEU A 223 22.19 17.59 1.26
CA LEU A 223 21.10 18.09 0.42
C LEU A 223 19.88 17.17 0.41
N LEU A 224 19.89 16.03 1.10
CA LEU A 224 18.70 15.17 1.21
C LEU A 224 17.42 15.91 1.65
N PRO A 225 17.45 16.92 2.55
CA PRO A 225 16.25 17.70 2.90
C PRO A 225 15.59 18.39 1.69
N ILE A 226 16.33 18.68 0.61
CA ILE A 226 15.81 19.30 -0.61
C ILE A 226 14.84 18.36 -1.33
N VAL A 227 15.00 17.04 -1.17
CA VAL A 227 14.10 16.04 -1.75
C VAL A 227 12.66 16.25 -1.30
N SER A 228 12.42 16.83 -0.11
CA SER A 228 11.08 17.17 0.39
C SER A 228 10.33 18.19 -0.48
N ILE A 229 11.02 19.03 -1.25
CA ILE A 229 10.41 19.95 -2.23
C ILE A 229 9.65 19.17 -3.31
N ILE A 230 10.13 17.97 -3.67
CA ILE A 230 9.51 17.11 -4.67
C ILE A 230 8.53 16.16 -3.99
N VAL A 231 8.95 15.53 -2.90
CA VAL A 231 8.20 14.44 -2.26
C VAL A 231 6.90 14.93 -1.62
N GLU A 232 6.91 16.03 -0.88
CA GLU A 232 5.71 16.45 -0.13
C GLU A 232 4.56 16.89 -1.06
N PRO A 233 4.77 17.69 -2.12
CA PRO A 233 3.74 17.95 -3.12
C PRO A 233 3.31 16.68 -3.85
N ALA A 234 4.26 15.80 -4.19
CA ALA A 234 3.96 14.53 -4.85
C ALA A 234 3.05 13.64 -3.98
N LYS A 235 3.26 13.59 -2.66
CA LYS A 235 2.39 12.88 -1.71
C LYS A 235 0.96 13.39 -1.78
N VAL A 236 0.75 14.69 -1.63
CA VAL A 236 -0.59 15.32 -1.68
C VAL A 236 -1.28 15.08 -3.03
N LEU A 237 -0.50 14.95 -4.11
CA LEU A 237 -1.00 14.65 -5.46
C LEU A 237 -1.14 13.15 -5.78
N PHE A 238 -0.95 12.25 -4.80
CA PHE A 238 -1.02 10.78 -4.92
C PHE A 238 0.05 10.17 -5.83
N LEU A 239 1.20 10.81 -5.92
CA LEU A 239 2.38 10.31 -6.61
C LEU A 239 3.35 9.60 -5.65
N ASN A 240 3.02 9.49 -4.37
CA ASN A 240 3.83 8.81 -3.35
C ASN A 240 4.09 7.34 -3.69
N ASN A 241 3.09 6.66 -4.24
CA ASN A 241 3.22 5.27 -4.67
C ASN A 241 4.31 5.06 -5.73
N ALA A 242 4.44 5.98 -6.70
CA ALA A 242 5.48 5.89 -7.72
C ALA A 242 6.88 6.11 -7.12
N ILE A 243 6.99 7.09 -6.22
CA ILE A 243 8.25 7.51 -5.62
C ILE A 243 8.73 6.47 -4.60
N ASN A 244 7.86 6.06 -3.68
CA ASN A 244 8.22 5.15 -2.60
C ASN A 244 8.50 3.74 -3.15
N HIS A 245 7.55 3.16 -3.89
CA HIS A 245 7.70 1.79 -4.39
C HIS A 245 8.64 1.69 -5.59
N GLY A 246 8.75 2.74 -6.42
CA GLY A 246 9.62 2.72 -7.59
C GLY A 246 11.06 3.08 -7.32
N VAL A 247 11.35 3.89 -6.29
CA VAL A 247 12.71 4.45 -6.06
C VAL A 247 13.20 4.18 -4.63
N PHE A 248 12.51 4.69 -3.61
CA PHE A 248 13.07 4.68 -2.25
C PHE A 248 13.06 3.31 -1.57
N THR A 249 12.02 2.49 -1.77
CA THR A 249 11.95 1.17 -1.16
C THR A 249 13.06 0.24 -1.67
N PRO A 250 13.29 0.08 -3.00
CA PRO A 250 14.40 -0.72 -3.51
C PRO A 250 15.77 -0.25 -3.01
N LEU A 251 16.06 1.05 -3.14
CA LEU A 251 17.35 1.62 -2.72
C LEU A 251 17.54 1.54 -1.19
N GLY A 252 16.46 1.73 -0.44
CA GLY A 252 16.48 1.63 1.02
C GLY A 252 16.74 0.20 1.49
N ILE A 253 16.22 -0.82 0.79
CA ILE A 253 16.49 -2.23 1.12
C ILE A 253 17.95 -2.56 0.84
N GLU A 254 18.49 -2.10 -0.28
CA GLU A 254 19.91 -2.26 -0.62
C GLU A 254 20.78 -1.62 0.48
N GLN A 255 20.51 -0.37 0.85
CA GLN A 255 21.22 0.32 1.93
C GLN A 255 21.05 -0.36 3.29
N ALA A 256 19.86 -0.81 3.64
CA ALA A 256 19.60 -1.46 4.93
C ALA A 256 20.26 -2.84 5.04
N THR A 257 20.47 -3.51 3.92
CA THR A 257 21.21 -4.79 3.89
C THR A 257 22.69 -4.58 4.23
N THR A 258 23.29 -3.47 3.79
CA THR A 258 24.70 -3.14 4.08
C THR A 258 24.89 -2.42 5.41
N ASN A 259 24.02 -1.45 5.72
CA ASN A 259 24.21 -0.52 6.84
C ASN A 259 23.28 -0.83 8.03
N GLY A 260 22.46 -1.88 7.96
CA GLY A 260 21.45 -2.24 8.96
C GLY A 260 20.22 -1.31 8.99
N LYS A 261 20.27 -0.16 8.31
CA LYS A 261 19.18 0.81 8.21
C LYS A 261 19.30 1.72 6.99
N SER A 262 18.20 2.36 6.62
CA SER A 262 18.17 3.41 5.60
C SER A 262 17.28 4.59 6.01
N ILE A 263 17.77 5.80 5.75
CA ILE A 263 16.99 7.04 5.87
C ILE A 263 15.90 7.14 4.79
N LEU A 264 16.08 6.46 3.65
CA LEU A 264 15.16 6.54 2.50
C LEU A 264 13.76 6.04 2.86
N PHE A 265 13.66 5.08 3.80
CA PHE A 265 12.38 4.60 4.31
C PHE A 265 11.59 5.66 5.09
N LEU A 266 12.25 6.67 5.68
CA LEU A 266 11.59 7.75 6.42
C LEU A 266 11.13 8.90 5.54
N ILE A 267 11.67 9.04 4.33
CA ILE A 267 11.34 10.17 3.43
C ILE A 267 9.84 10.26 3.17
N GLU A 268 9.17 9.12 2.99
CA GLU A 268 7.71 9.10 2.82
C GLU A 268 6.97 8.68 4.10
N ALA A 269 7.51 7.75 4.87
CA ALA A 269 6.82 7.15 6.00
C ALA A 269 6.78 8.02 7.27
N ASN A 270 7.59 9.08 7.38
CA ASN A 270 7.59 9.95 8.56
C ASN A 270 6.18 10.57 8.78
N PRO A 271 5.49 10.26 9.90
CA PRO A 271 4.15 10.77 10.14
C PRO A 271 4.14 12.22 10.66
N GLY A 272 5.30 12.78 11.00
CA GLY A 272 5.46 14.11 11.60
C GLY A 272 4.81 15.24 10.79
N PRO A 273 5.12 15.42 9.50
CA PRO A 273 4.54 16.50 8.71
C PRO A 273 3.00 16.48 8.68
N GLY A 274 2.41 15.31 8.42
CA GLY A 274 0.95 15.13 8.43
C GLY A 274 0.34 15.43 9.80
N LEU A 275 0.96 14.95 10.89
CA LEU A 275 0.51 15.23 12.25
C LEU A 275 0.52 16.73 12.55
N GLY A 276 1.61 17.42 12.21
CA GLY A 276 1.74 18.86 12.45
C GLY A 276 0.68 19.68 11.72
N LEU A 277 0.39 19.33 10.46
CA LEU A 277 -0.69 19.94 9.68
C LEU A 277 -2.05 19.76 10.38
N LEU A 278 -2.39 18.53 10.77
CA LEU A 278 -3.68 18.20 11.38
C LEU A 278 -3.84 18.83 12.77
N LEU A 279 -2.78 18.90 13.57
CA LEU A 279 -2.79 19.63 14.84
C LEU A 279 -3.03 21.12 14.61
N ALA A 280 -2.44 21.73 13.58
CA ALA A 280 -2.69 23.14 13.29
C ALA A 280 -4.14 23.40 12.86
N PHE A 281 -4.74 22.52 12.05
CA PHE A 281 -6.16 22.60 11.72
C PHE A 281 -7.07 22.36 12.94
N THR A 282 -6.67 21.51 13.88
CA THR A 282 -7.41 21.29 15.14
C THR A 282 -7.57 22.58 15.94
N PHE A 283 -6.48 23.35 16.10
CA PHE A 283 -6.51 24.57 16.90
C PHE A 283 -6.97 25.81 16.11
N PHE A 284 -6.48 25.98 14.88
CA PHE A 284 -6.60 27.22 14.11
C PHE A 284 -7.43 27.08 12.81
N GLY A 285 -7.88 25.88 12.46
CA GLY A 285 -8.78 25.67 11.34
C GLY A 285 -10.17 26.26 11.58
N VAL A 286 -10.99 26.24 10.54
CA VAL A 286 -12.39 26.69 10.58
C VAL A 286 -13.32 25.60 10.03
N GLY A 287 -14.59 25.64 10.45
CA GLY A 287 -15.65 24.76 9.97
C GLY A 287 -15.35 23.27 10.12
N VAL A 288 -15.74 22.50 9.09
CA VAL A 288 -15.59 21.04 9.02
C VAL A 288 -14.13 20.59 9.14
N ALA A 289 -13.21 21.33 8.53
CA ALA A 289 -11.79 21.00 8.60
C ALA A 289 -11.30 21.06 10.06
N LYS A 290 -11.74 22.04 10.86
CA LYS A 290 -11.43 22.08 12.29
C LYS A 290 -12.02 20.89 13.06
N ALA A 291 -13.30 20.60 12.82
CA ALA A 291 -14.04 19.57 13.57
C ALA A 291 -13.52 18.15 13.30
N SER A 292 -13.09 17.87 12.07
CA SER A 292 -12.61 16.54 11.65
C SER A 292 -11.12 16.29 11.92
N ALA A 293 -10.30 17.34 12.05
CA ALA A 293 -8.85 17.23 12.16
C ALA A 293 -8.33 16.37 13.34
N PRO A 294 -8.91 16.41 14.55
CA PRO A 294 -8.44 15.56 15.66
C PRO A 294 -8.57 14.07 15.37
N GLY A 295 -9.71 13.66 14.79
CA GLY A 295 -9.95 12.27 14.40
C GLY A 295 -9.00 11.84 13.28
N ALA A 296 -8.80 12.72 12.30
CA ALA A 296 -7.84 12.50 11.23
C ALA A 296 -6.39 12.35 11.76
N ALA A 297 -6.00 13.11 12.77
CA ALA A 297 -4.67 13.04 13.38
C ALA A 297 -4.39 11.67 14.01
N ILE A 298 -5.37 11.10 14.70
CA ILE A 298 -5.26 9.76 15.29
C ILE A 298 -5.09 8.69 14.20
N ILE A 299 -5.94 8.73 13.18
CA ILE A 299 -5.92 7.76 12.07
C ILE A 299 -4.62 7.87 11.27
N GLN A 300 -4.13 9.08 11.04
CA GLN A 300 -2.88 9.33 10.35
C GLN A 300 -1.67 8.83 11.16
N PHE A 301 -1.59 9.22 12.43
CA PHE A 301 -0.40 9.00 13.24
C PHE A 301 -0.29 7.55 13.72
N PHE A 302 -1.37 6.98 14.25
CA PHE A 302 -1.37 5.59 14.76
C PHE A 302 -1.78 4.58 13.69
N GLY A 303 -2.69 4.95 12.78
CA GLY A 303 -3.11 4.08 11.69
C GLY A 303 -2.18 4.11 10.48
N GLY A 304 -1.36 5.17 10.33
CA GLY A 304 -0.42 5.29 9.22
C GLY A 304 -1.08 5.57 7.86
N ILE A 305 -2.34 6.01 7.86
CA ILE A 305 -3.07 6.38 6.65
C ILE A 305 -2.76 7.84 6.33
N HIS A 306 -1.69 8.09 5.58
CA HIS A 306 -1.22 9.44 5.27
C HIS A 306 -2.19 10.18 4.33
N GLU A 307 -2.99 9.47 3.55
CA GLU A 307 -3.96 10.06 2.62
C GLU A 307 -5.02 10.90 3.33
N ILE A 308 -5.27 10.65 4.62
CA ILE A 308 -6.33 11.35 5.36
C ILE A 308 -6.03 12.84 5.59
N TYR A 309 -4.74 13.25 5.54
CA TYR A 309 -4.38 14.67 5.71
C TYR A 309 -4.36 15.45 4.38
N PHE A 310 -4.39 14.77 3.23
CA PHE A 310 -4.28 15.43 1.92
C PHE A 310 -5.43 16.41 1.61
N PRO A 311 -6.70 16.16 1.99
CA PRO A 311 -7.77 17.13 1.80
C PRO A 311 -7.51 18.46 2.53
N TYR A 312 -6.88 18.41 3.70
CA TYR A 312 -6.50 19.62 4.44
C TYR A 312 -5.47 20.43 3.65
N ALA A 313 -4.44 19.76 3.13
CA ALA A 313 -3.43 20.40 2.28
C ALA A 313 -4.00 20.95 0.97
N LEU A 314 -4.93 20.23 0.32
CA LEU A 314 -5.58 20.66 -0.91
C LEU A 314 -6.58 21.81 -0.71
N SER A 315 -7.29 21.83 0.43
CA SER A 315 -8.19 22.94 0.77
C SER A 315 -7.45 24.25 1.04
N LYS A 316 -6.18 24.17 1.47
CA LYS A 316 -5.28 25.32 1.68
C LYS A 316 -3.89 25.02 1.08
N PRO A 317 -3.71 25.14 -0.26
CA PRO A 317 -2.47 24.73 -0.93
C PRO A 317 -1.18 25.40 -0.42
N THR A 318 -1.27 26.59 0.18
CA THR A 318 -0.12 27.26 0.82
C THR A 318 0.48 26.43 1.96
N THR A 319 -0.31 25.56 2.61
CA THR A 319 0.15 24.64 3.65
C THR A 319 1.07 23.54 3.11
N ILE A 320 1.16 23.34 1.79
CA ILE A 320 2.18 22.48 1.18
C ILE A 320 3.59 23.00 1.48
N LEU A 321 3.79 24.31 1.61
CA LEU A 321 5.08 24.88 2.04
C LEU A 321 5.43 24.46 3.47
N ALA A 322 4.42 24.34 4.35
CA ALA A 322 4.62 23.83 5.71
C ALA A 322 4.99 22.35 5.70
N LEU A 323 4.33 21.54 4.85
CA LEU A 323 4.68 20.13 4.66
C LEU A 323 6.12 19.96 4.14
N ILE A 324 6.54 20.74 3.15
CA ILE A 324 7.91 20.74 2.62
C ILE A 324 8.91 21.05 3.74
N ALA A 325 8.69 22.13 4.49
CA ALA A 325 9.59 22.53 5.57
C ALA A 325 9.63 21.49 6.71
N GLY A 326 8.48 20.93 7.07
CA GLY A 326 8.36 19.84 8.03
C GLY A 326 9.11 18.59 7.60
N GLY A 327 8.84 18.10 6.37
CA GLY A 327 9.53 16.96 5.78
C GLY A 327 11.04 17.18 5.73
N ALA A 328 11.47 18.36 5.25
CA ALA A 328 12.89 18.72 5.19
C ALA A 328 13.53 18.72 6.57
N SER A 329 12.86 19.25 7.60
CA SER A 329 13.38 19.27 8.97
C SER A 329 13.51 17.85 9.57
N GLY A 330 12.56 16.95 9.28
CA GLY A 330 12.64 15.56 9.69
C GLY A 330 13.77 14.80 9.00
N VAL A 331 13.91 14.99 7.67
CA VAL A 331 15.03 14.41 6.90
C VAL A 331 16.37 14.95 7.39
N ALA A 332 16.48 16.26 7.62
CA ALA A 332 17.70 16.89 8.14
C ALA A 332 18.07 16.32 9.52
N THR A 333 17.10 16.14 10.42
CA THR A 333 17.34 15.57 11.76
C THR A 333 17.90 14.15 11.65
N ASN A 334 17.30 13.29 10.83
CA ASN A 334 17.78 11.93 10.63
C ASN A 334 19.15 11.90 9.95
N MET A 335 19.40 12.78 8.99
CA MET A 335 20.68 12.83 8.29
C MET A 335 21.81 13.31 9.22
N LEU A 336 21.58 14.33 10.04
CA LEU A 336 22.58 14.87 10.97
C LEU A 336 22.88 13.91 12.12
N LEU A 337 21.87 13.19 12.62
CA LEU A 337 21.99 12.29 13.77
C LEU A 337 22.07 10.81 13.36
N SER A 338 22.22 10.53 12.06
CA SER A 338 22.31 9.18 11.50
C SER A 338 21.13 8.26 11.85
N GLY A 339 19.90 8.78 11.80
CA GLY A 339 18.65 8.03 11.99
C GLY A 339 18.19 7.31 10.71
N GLY A 340 17.53 6.17 10.87
CA GLY A 340 16.98 5.40 9.76
C GLY A 340 16.11 4.22 10.22
N LEU A 341 15.52 3.49 9.28
CA LEU A 341 14.72 2.29 9.55
C LEU A 341 15.39 1.04 8.98
N ALA A 342 15.23 -0.10 9.65
CA ALA A 342 15.73 -1.39 9.18
C ALA A 342 14.93 -1.96 8.00
N PHE A 343 13.65 -1.61 7.90
CA PHE A 343 12.75 -2.05 6.82
C PHE A 343 11.69 -0.98 6.53
N PRO A 344 11.00 -1.05 5.36
CA PRO A 344 9.95 -0.10 5.02
C PRO A 344 8.80 -0.15 6.05
N ALA A 345 8.41 1.01 6.60
CA ALA A 345 7.25 1.10 7.48
C ALA A 345 5.96 1.16 6.66
N ALA A 346 5.20 0.07 6.64
CA ALA A 346 3.91 -0.02 5.94
C ALA A 346 2.85 -0.67 6.85
N PRO A 347 1.75 0.03 7.18
CA PRO A 347 1.47 1.45 6.91
C PRO A 347 2.46 2.38 7.62
N GLY A 348 2.57 3.65 7.20
CA GLY A 348 3.51 4.64 7.75
C GLY A 348 3.12 5.17 9.14
N SER A 349 2.64 4.29 10.03
CA SER A 349 2.24 4.67 11.39
C SER A 349 3.45 4.83 12.29
N ILE A 350 3.30 5.59 13.38
CA ILE A 350 4.35 5.71 14.39
C ILE A 350 4.72 4.34 14.99
N ILE A 351 3.76 3.41 15.05
CA ILE A 351 3.97 2.06 15.57
C ILE A 351 4.89 1.27 14.61
N ALA A 352 4.59 1.31 13.31
CA ALA A 352 5.43 0.65 12.31
C ALA A 352 6.81 1.31 12.20
N VAL A 353 6.86 2.64 12.26
CA VAL A 353 8.12 3.41 12.27
C VAL A 353 8.95 3.07 13.52
N ALA A 354 8.34 2.97 14.70
CA ALA A 354 9.04 2.58 15.93
C ALA A 354 9.59 1.15 15.84
N ALA A 355 8.77 0.22 15.35
CA ALA A 355 9.20 -1.17 15.14
C ALA A 355 10.36 -1.26 14.14
N ALA A 356 10.32 -0.48 13.06
CA ALA A 356 11.42 -0.47 12.08
C ALA A 356 12.66 0.31 12.58
N ALA A 357 12.51 1.23 13.53
CA ALA A 357 13.59 2.04 14.09
C ALA A 357 14.29 1.40 15.30
N VAL A 358 13.65 0.48 16.02
CA VAL A 358 14.21 -0.10 17.24
C VAL A 358 15.31 -1.14 16.97
N GLY A 359 15.26 -1.82 15.81
CA GLY A 359 16.24 -2.83 15.43
C GLY A 359 17.70 -2.32 15.50
N PRO A 360 18.02 -1.18 14.87
CA PRO A 360 19.36 -0.57 14.97
C PRO A 360 19.72 0.03 16.35
N GLY A 361 18.93 -0.22 17.39
CA GLY A 361 19.18 0.19 18.78
C GLY A 361 18.33 1.37 19.27
N VAL A 362 18.26 1.50 20.60
CA VAL A 362 17.51 2.57 21.29
C VAL A 362 17.96 3.99 20.87
N PRO A 363 19.26 4.30 20.70
CA PRO A 363 19.67 5.62 20.22
C PRO A 363 19.06 5.98 18.86
N ASN A 364 19.00 5.02 17.94
CA ASN A 364 18.37 5.21 16.63
C ASN A 364 16.87 5.51 16.77
N LEU A 365 16.16 4.75 17.61
CA LEU A 365 14.74 4.99 17.89
C LEU A 365 14.49 6.41 18.42
N LEU A 366 15.33 6.89 19.35
CA LEU A 366 15.21 8.24 19.89
C LEU A 366 15.46 9.33 18.84
N VAL A 367 16.43 9.13 17.95
CA VAL A 367 16.67 10.04 16.80
C VAL A 367 15.47 10.07 15.88
N VAL A 368 14.88 8.91 15.55
CA VAL A 368 13.70 8.84 14.69
C VAL A 368 12.52 9.55 15.35
N PHE A 369 12.25 9.33 16.65
CA PHE A 369 11.20 10.07 17.36
C PHE A 369 11.44 11.57 17.42
N LEU A 370 12.69 12.01 17.64
CA LEU A 370 13.05 13.41 17.58
C LEU A 370 12.76 14.00 16.19
N SER A 371 13.08 13.26 15.12
CA SER A 371 12.80 13.70 13.75
C SER A 371 11.31 13.85 13.46
N VAL A 372 10.47 12.95 14.00
CA VAL A 372 9.01 13.01 13.88
C VAL A 372 8.48 14.23 14.64
N LEU A 373 8.97 14.46 15.86
CA LEU A 373 8.58 15.59 16.70
C LEU A 373 8.95 16.94 16.05
N ILE A 374 10.18 17.06 15.54
CA ILE A 374 10.66 18.28 14.87
C ILE A 374 9.83 18.53 13.61
N ALA A 375 9.63 17.51 12.77
CA ALA A 375 8.83 17.63 11.55
C ALA A 375 7.38 18.07 11.84
N ALA A 376 6.76 17.49 12.87
CA ALA A 376 5.43 17.89 13.32
C ALA A 376 5.41 19.34 13.85
N THR A 377 6.40 19.72 14.65
CA THR A 377 6.50 21.06 15.23
C THR A 377 6.68 22.13 14.15
N VAL A 378 7.60 21.92 13.20
CA VAL A 378 7.84 22.85 12.09
C VAL A 378 6.59 23.00 11.22
N THR A 379 5.96 21.87 10.85
CA THR A 379 4.72 21.93 10.05
C THR A 379 3.60 22.63 10.80
N PHE A 380 3.44 22.33 12.09
CA PHE A 380 2.43 22.95 12.95
C PHE A 380 2.60 24.46 13.02
N LEU A 381 3.81 24.95 13.31
CA LEU A 381 4.07 26.38 13.47
C LEU A 381 3.81 27.15 12.17
N ILE A 382 4.31 26.66 11.04
CA ILE A 382 4.11 27.32 9.74
C ILE A 382 2.64 27.28 9.35
N THR A 383 1.97 26.13 9.53
CA THR A 383 0.53 26.01 9.23
C THR A 383 -0.30 26.91 10.12
N ALA A 384 0.01 27.00 11.41
CA ALA A 384 -0.69 27.86 12.36
C ALA A 384 -0.59 29.34 11.95
N VAL A 385 0.59 29.79 11.50
CA VAL A 385 0.77 31.15 10.96
C VAL A 385 -0.07 31.36 9.70
N ILE A 386 -0.04 30.41 8.76
CA ILE A 386 -0.83 30.48 7.51
C ILE A 386 -2.33 30.60 7.83
N LEU A 387 -2.87 29.69 8.66
CA LEU A 387 -4.29 29.66 9.00
C LEU A 387 -4.72 30.90 9.79
N ARG A 388 -3.88 31.38 10.71
CA ARG A 388 -4.19 32.59 11.48
C ARG A 388 -4.17 33.85 10.61
N ALA A 389 -3.26 33.92 9.63
CA ALA A 389 -3.19 35.03 8.68
C ALA A 389 -4.38 35.04 7.70
N SER A 390 -4.91 33.88 7.32
CA SER A 390 -6.06 33.76 6.42
C SER A 390 -7.42 33.66 7.12
N HIS A 391 -7.47 33.60 8.46
CA HIS A 391 -8.67 33.28 9.23
C HIS A 391 -9.94 34.05 8.85
N LYS A 392 -9.85 35.37 8.62
CA LYS A 392 -11.03 36.17 8.20
C LYS A 392 -11.54 35.76 6.82
N ARG A 393 -10.63 35.63 5.84
CA ARG A 393 -10.95 35.17 4.48
C ARG A 393 -11.50 33.75 4.48
N ASP A 394 -11.04 32.91 5.40
CA ASP A 394 -11.43 31.51 5.50
C ASP A 394 -12.80 31.33 6.15
N LEU A 395 -13.24 32.28 6.98
CA LEU A 395 -14.62 32.34 7.48
C LEU A 395 -15.60 32.87 6.44
N GLU A 396 -15.15 33.79 5.57
CA GLU A 396 -15.96 34.40 4.51
C GLU A 396 -16.11 33.49 3.28
N ALA A 397 -15.12 32.63 3.03
CA ALA A 397 -15.20 31.60 1.99
C ALA A 397 -16.02 30.41 2.53
N GLU A 398 -17.29 30.31 2.11
CA GLU A 398 -18.22 29.22 2.47
C GLU A 398 -17.60 27.80 2.38
N SER A 399 -18.19 26.91 3.17
CA SER A 399 -17.81 25.53 3.54
C SER A 399 -17.52 24.52 2.42
N ASP A 400 -17.63 24.90 1.14
CA ASP A 400 -17.52 23.99 0.00
C ASP A 400 -16.06 23.68 -0.43
N THR A 401 -15.08 24.50 -0.01
CA THR A 401 -13.67 24.31 -0.36
C THR A 401 -13.08 22.99 0.19
N PHE A 402 -13.50 22.57 1.38
CA PHE A 402 -13.03 21.33 1.99
C PHE A 402 -13.72 20.10 1.39
N GLY A 403 -15.01 20.19 1.06
CA GLY A 403 -15.74 19.15 0.33
C GLY A 403 -15.14 18.88 -1.05
N ALA A 404 -14.82 19.94 -1.80
CA ALA A 404 -14.12 19.86 -3.08
C ALA A 404 -12.72 19.23 -2.94
N ALA A 405 -11.98 19.54 -1.87
CA ALA A 405 -10.67 18.94 -1.60
C ALA A 405 -10.76 17.44 -1.28
N ILE A 406 -11.80 17.00 -0.58
CA ILE A 406 -12.10 15.58 -0.36
C ILE A 406 -12.36 14.90 -1.72
N ALA A 407 -13.21 15.48 -2.57
CA ALA A 407 -13.51 14.94 -3.89
C ALA A 407 -12.25 14.88 -4.78
N GLN A 408 -11.42 15.91 -4.76
CA GLN A 408 -10.17 15.96 -5.50
C GLN A 408 -9.17 14.90 -5.00
N THR A 409 -9.12 14.66 -3.69
CA THR A 409 -8.28 13.61 -3.08
C THR A 409 -8.67 12.23 -3.60
N GLU A 410 -9.97 11.92 -3.65
CA GLU A 410 -10.46 10.66 -4.20
C GLU A 410 -10.22 10.52 -5.71
N ALA A 411 -10.41 11.62 -6.46
CA ALA A 411 -10.12 11.64 -7.89
C ALA A 411 -8.63 11.39 -8.17
N ASN A 412 -7.74 11.97 -7.37
CA ASN A 412 -6.29 11.75 -7.47
C ASN A 412 -5.90 10.31 -7.08
N LYS A 413 -6.59 9.73 -6.08
CA LYS A 413 -6.39 8.34 -5.65
C LYS A 413 -6.94 7.32 -6.66
N GLY A 414 -7.96 7.71 -7.42
CA GLY A 414 -8.69 6.85 -8.35
C GLY A 414 -9.63 5.83 -7.69
N LYS A 415 -9.73 5.83 -6.35
CA LYS A 415 -10.62 4.97 -5.53
C LYS A 415 -10.96 5.65 -4.21
N SER A 416 -12.20 5.49 -3.72
CA SER A 416 -12.61 5.95 -2.38
C SER A 416 -12.03 5.06 -1.26
N SER A 417 -11.96 5.57 -0.04
CA SER A 417 -11.44 4.86 1.14
C SER A 417 -12.37 5.06 2.33
N ALA A 418 -12.47 4.07 3.23
CA ALA A 418 -13.26 4.17 4.46
C ALA A 418 -12.84 5.36 5.35
N ALA A 419 -11.55 5.72 5.33
CA ALA A 419 -11.02 6.89 6.02
C ALA A 419 -11.51 8.22 5.43
N MET A 420 -11.74 8.27 4.11
CA MET A 420 -12.28 9.44 3.42
C MET A 420 -13.78 9.60 3.65
N ASP A 421 -14.49 8.48 3.74
CA ASP A 421 -15.90 8.46 4.10
C ASP A 421 -16.16 8.97 5.53
N SER A 422 -15.31 8.63 6.50
CA SER A 422 -15.40 9.22 7.84
C SER A 422 -15.16 10.74 7.85
N LEU A 423 -14.34 11.26 6.94
CA LEU A 423 -14.13 12.70 6.78
C LEU A 423 -15.36 13.42 6.21
N ARG A 424 -16.06 12.77 5.26
CA ARG A 424 -17.34 13.29 4.73
C ARG A 424 -18.42 13.35 5.80
N ARG A 425 -18.55 12.27 6.58
CA ARG A 425 -19.57 12.18 7.65
C ARG A 425 -19.34 13.18 8.78
N SER A 426 -18.09 13.52 9.08
CA SER A 426 -17.77 14.60 10.03
C SER A 426 -17.99 16.02 9.47
N GLY A 427 -18.25 16.15 8.16
CA GLY A 427 -18.57 17.40 7.49
C GLY A 427 -20.03 17.66 7.19
N GLY A 428 -20.90 16.68 7.43
CA GLY A 428 -22.34 16.77 7.20
C GLY A 428 -23.12 16.74 8.51
N ALA A 429 -23.17 17.86 9.21
CA ALA A 429 -24.27 18.16 10.12
C ALA A 429 -25.32 18.95 9.33
N ASP A 430 -25.93 18.33 8.32
CA ASP A 430 -27.30 18.67 7.96
C ASP A 430 -27.96 17.54 7.16
N ALA A 431 -29.19 17.25 7.58
CA ALA A 431 -30.06 16.27 6.97
C ALA A 431 -30.44 16.71 5.56
N THR A 432 -29.96 15.98 4.56
CA THR A 432 -30.75 15.76 3.33
C THR A 432 -30.70 14.28 3.01
N ALA A 433 -31.63 13.55 3.61
CA ALA A 433 -32.18 12.35 3.03
C ALA A 433 -32.67 12.72 1.63
N THR A 434 -31.79 12.56 0.64
CA THR A 434 -32.19 12.57 -0.77
C THR A 434 -33.02 11.32 -0.94
N GLY A 435 -34.33 11.52 -1.04
CA GLY A 435 -35.31 10.48 -1.30
C GLY A 435 -34.96 9.73 -2.58
N ALA A 436 -34.25 8.61 -2.42
CA ALA A 436 -34.31 7.51 -3.35
C ALA A 436 -35.41 6.59 -2.82
N THR A 437 -36.46 6.45 -3.61
CA THR A 437 -37.60 5.56 -3.40
C THR A 437 -37.15 4.22 -2.81
N THR A 438 -37.44 4.02 -1.53
CA THR A 438 -37.52 2.70 -0.91
C THR A 438 -38.59 1.93 -1.68
N ALA A 439 -38.17 0.95 -2.49
CA ALA A 439 -39.07 -0.08 -2.93
C ALA A 439 -39.51 -0.81 -1.66
N ALA A 440 -40.76 -0.59 -1.24
CA ALA A 440 -41.37 -1.29 -0.12
C ALA A 440 -41.26 -2.79 -0.40
N ALA A 441 -40.61 -3.51 0.51
CA ALA A 441 -40.50 -4.95 0.44
C ALA A 441 -41.91 -5.55 0.47
N THR A 442 -42.36 -6.15 -0.63
CA THR A 442 -43.68 -6.80 -0.73
C THR A 442 -43.64 -8.24 -0.19
N ALA A 443 -42.48 -8.70 0.29
CA ALA A 443 -42.25 -10.05 0.80
C ALA A 443 -41.24 -10.03 1.96
N PRO A 444 -41.34 -10.97 2.93
CA PRO A 444 -40.46 -11.05 4.08
C PRO A 444 -39.03 -11.41 3.65
N ILE A 445 -38.04 -10.64 4.12
CA ILE A 445 -36.63 -10.88 3.81
C ILE A 445 -36.13 -12.02 4.68
N GLN A 446 -35.73 -13.16 4.09
CA GLN A 446 -35.12 -14.29 4.81
C GLN A 446 -33.74 -14.67 4.27
N ASN A 447 -33.46 -14.39 3.01
CA ASN A 447 -32.23 -14.75 2.32
C ASN A 447 -31.53 -13.52 1.70
N ILE A 448 -30.42 -13.11 2.31
CA ILE A 448 -29.58 -11.99 1.88
C ILE A 448 -28.32 -12.53 1.20
N VAL A 449 -28.04 -12.06 -0.02
CA VAL A 449 -26.88 -12.49 -0.81
C VAL A 449 -25.97 -11.32 -1.15
N PHE A 450 -24.70 -11.42 -0.75
CA PHE A 450 -23.64 -10.55 -1.20
C PHE A 450 -23.07 -11.02 -2.54
N ALA A 451 -23.25 -10.23 -3.60
CA ALA A 451 -22.80 -10.59 -4.93
C ALA A 451 -21.65 -9.69 -5.41
N CYS A 452 -20.56 -10.30 -5.88
CA CYS A 452 -19.47 -9.61 -6.57
C CYS A 452 -19.06 -10.40 -7.82
N ASP A 453 -18.11 -9.89 -8.61
CA ASP A 453 -17.74 -10.51 -9.89
C ASP A 453 -17.20 -11.94 -9.73
N ALA A 454 -16.32 -12.16 -8.74
CA ALA A 454 -15.70 -13.46 -8.46
C ALA A 454 -16.39 -14.27 -7.34
N GLY A 455 -17.30 -13.68 -6.58
CA GLY A 455 -17.95 -14.31 -5.43
C GLY A 455 -17.08 -14.56 -4.19
N MET A 456 -15.78 -14.26 -4.26
CA MET A 456 -14.80 -14.47 -3.18
C MET A 456 -14.10 -13.15 -2.82
N GLY A 457 -13.77 -12.97 -1.53
CA GLY A 457 -13.07 -11.78 -1.03
C GLY A 457 -13.98 -10.76 -0.33
N SER A 458 -14.15 -9.58 -0.92
CA SER A 458 -14.85 -8.45 -0.28
C SER A 458 -16.33 -8.73 0.05
N SER A 459 -17.02 -9.53 -0.77
CA SER A 459 -18.40 -9.97 -0.54
C SER A 459 -18.51 -10.89 0.68
N ALA A 460 -17.53 -11.77 0.91
CA ALA A 460 -17.48 -12.66 2.08
C ALA A 460 -17.30 -11.87 3.38
N MET A 461 -16.46 -10.83 3.34
CA MET A 461 -16.28 -9.94 4.49
C MET A 461 -17.53 -9.10 4.78
N GLY A 462 -18.18 -8.55 3.75
CA GLY A 462 -19.45 -7.84 3.89
C GLY A 462 -20.56 -8.72 4.49
N ALA A 463 -20.68 -9.96 4.03
CA ALA A 463 -21.61 -10.95 4.59
C ALA A 463 -21.36 -11.22 6.07
N SER A 464 -20.09 -11.29 6.48
CA SER A 464 -19.70 -11.48 7.88
C SER A 464 -20.01 -10.25 8.74
N VAL A 465 -19.80 -9.04 8.22
CA VAL A 465 -20.15 -7.77 8.90
C VAL A 465 -21.66 -7.66 9.12
N LEU A 466 -22.48 -7.90 8.08
CA LEU A 466 -23.94 -7.82 8.20
C LEU A 466 -24.48 -8.91 9.15
N ARG A 467 -23.97 -10.14 9.07
CA ARG A 467 -24.35 -11.23 9.98
C ARG A 467 -24.10 -10.86 11.43
N ASN A 468 -22.94 -10.25 11.72
CA ASN A 468 -22.62 -9.78 13.08
C ASN A 468 -23.54 -8.65 13.55
N LYS A 469 -23.97 -7.75 12.64
CA LYS A 469 -24.91 -6.66 12.96
C LYS A 469 -26.31 -7.20 13.25
N LEU A 470 -26.82 -8.12 12.41
CA LEU A 470 -28.11 -8.79 12.64
C LEU A 470 -28.13 -9.55 13.97
N LYS A 471 -27.06 -10.29 14.27
CA LYS A 471 -26.92 -10.98 15.56
C LYS A 471 -26.94 -10.03 16.75
N LYS A 472 -26.24 -8.89 16.66
CA LYS A 472 -26.27 -7.84 17.71
C LYS A 472 -27.65 -7.20 17.86
N ALA A 473 -28.44 -7.17 16.79
CA ALA A 473 -29.82 -6.69 16.77
C ALA A 473 -30.84 -7.75 17.26
N GLY A 474 -30.39 -8.95 17.67
CA GLY A 474 -31.26 -10.04 18.10
C GLY A 474 -31.93 -10.82 16.96
N ILE A 475 -31.45 -10.67 15.72
CA ILE A 475 -32.01 -11.29 14.52
C ILE A 475 -31.07 -12.43 14.08
N GLU A 476 -31.47 -13.68 14.27
CA GLU A 476 -30.62 -14.87 14.03
C GLU A 476 -31.14 -15.83 12.94
N ASP A 477 -32.37 -15.65 12.51
CA ASP A 477 -33.13 -16.48 11.54
C ASP A 477 -32.96 -16.04 10.08
N ILE A 478 -32.09 -15.07 9.81
CA ILE A 478 -31.80 -14.57 8.46
C ILE A 478 -30.56 -15.24 7.89
N LYS A 479 -30.70 -15.85 6.71
CA LYS A 479 -29.60 -16.46 5.98
C LYS A 479 -28.82 -15.38 5.22
N VAL A 480 -27.55 -15.18 5.59
CA VAL A 480 -26.64 -14.25 4.89
C VAL A 480 -25.51 -15.02 4.21
N THR A 481 -25.45 -14.97 2.89
CA THR A 481 -24.43 -15.69 2.08
C THR A 481 -23.72 -14.77 1.09
N ASN A 482 -22.69 -15.27 0.42
CA ASN A 482 -21.98 -14.57 -0.65
C ASN A 482 -21.77 -15.50 -1.85
N GLN A 483 -21.86 -14.96 -3.07
CA GLN A 483 -21.59 -15.70 -4.31
C GLN A 483 -21.23 -14.79 -5.47
N ALA A 484 -20.79 -15.37 -6.59
CA ALA A 484 -20.52 -14.62 -7.81
C ALA A 484 -21.84 -14.14 -8.44
N ILE A 485 -21.85 -12.97 -9.08
CA ILE A 485 -23.05 -12.46 -9.80
C ILE A 485 -23.54 -13.45 -10.85
N ALA A 486 -22.61 -14.19 -11.48
CA ALA A 486 -22.94 -15.23 -12.46
C ALA A 486 -23.79 -16.37 -11.86
N ASN A 487 -23.74 -16.57 -10.54
CA ASN A 487 -24.41 -17.65 -9.82
C ASN A 487 -25.69 -17.19 -9.11
N LEU A 488 -26.14 -15.95 -9.29
CA LEU A 488 -27.46 -15.52 -8.82
C LEU A 488 -28.55 -16.33 -9.54
N ASP A 489 -29.33 -17.06 -8.77
CA ASP A 489 -30.34 -18.03 -9.22
C ASP A 489 -31.78 -17.53 -9.02
N GLY A 490 -31.96 -16.29 -8.54
CA GLY A 490 -33.26 -15.68 -8.29
C GLY A 490 -33.86 -15.97 -6.91
N THR A 491 -33.19 -16.76 -6.06
CA THR A 491 -33.71 -17.16 -4.74
C THR A 491 -33.39 -16.18 -3.61
N ALA A 492 -32.66 -15.10 -3.90
CA ALA A 492 -32.33 -14.08 -2.94
C ALA A 492 -33.49 -13.09 -2.80
N ASP A 493 -33.89 -12.79 -1.56
CA ASP A 493 -34.88 -11.74 -1.30
C ASP A 493 -34.23 -10.36 -1.41
N LEU A 494 -32.97 -10.27 -0.93
CA LEU A 494 -32.17 -9.05 -0.98
C LEU A 494 -30.75 -9.34 -1.48
N VAL A 495 -30.32 -8.60 -2.49
CA VAL A 495 -28.98 -8.69 -3.10
C VAL A 495 -28.18 -7.43 -2.82
N ILE A 496 -27.01 -7.59 -2.19
CA ILE A 496 -26.09 -6.50 -1.90
C ILE A 496 -24.89 -6.57 -2.85
N THR A 497 -24.66 -5.50 -3.60
CA THR A 497 -23.58 -5.41 -4.59
C THR A 497 -22.85 -4.08 -4.50
N GLN A 498 -21.64 -4.00 -5.06
CA GLN A 498 -21.04 -2.70 -5.32
C GLN A 498 -21.85 -1.93 -6.37
N GLN A 499 -21.91 -0.59 -6.25
CA GLN A 499 -22.71 0.26 -7.15
C GLN A 499 -22.46 -0.03 -8.65
N GLN A 500 -21.21 -0.21 -9.04
CA GLN A 500 -20.81 -0.54 -10.43
C GLN A 500 -21.29 -1.92 -10.93
N LEU A 501 -21.74 -2.80 -10.02
CA LEU A 501 -22.18 -4.15 -10.32
C LEU A 501 -23.70 -4.33 -10.16
N THR A 502 -24.40 -3.34 -9.62
CA THR A 502 -25.82 -3.46 -9.28
C THR A 502 -26.69 -3.69 -10.52
N ASP A 503 -26.44 -2.99 -11.63
CA ASP A 503 -27.23 -3.18 -12.85
C ASP A 503 -27.08 -4.59 -13.43
N ARG A 504 -25.87 -5.16 -13.34
CA ARG A 504 -25.61 -6.54 -13.75
C ARG A 504 -26.34 -7.55 -12.87
N ALA A 505 -26.39 -7.29 -11.56
CA ALA A 505 -27.12 -8.14 -10.62
C ALA A 505 -28.65 -8.04 -10.81
N LYS A 506 -29.19 -6.84 -11.07
CA LYS A 506 -30.60 -6.64 -11.45
C LYS A 506 -30.99 -7.45 -12.69
N GLY A 507 -30.09 -7.52 -13.68
CA GLY A 507 -30.32 -8.35 -14.86
C GLY A 507 -30.39 -9.86 -14.59
N LYS A 508 -29.77 -10.34 -13.50
CA LYS A 508 -29.80 -11.77 -13.11
C LYS A 508 -30.90 -12.11 -12.11
N SER A 509 -31.20 -11.20 -11.20
CA SER A 509 -32.19 -11.39 -10.13
C SER A 509 -33.14 -10.18 -10.08
N PRO A 510 -34.05 -10.02 -11.06
CA PRO A 510 -34.85 -8.80 -11.18
C PRO A 510 -35.88 -8.63 -10.07
N ASN A 511 -36.30 -9.73 -9.44
CA ASN A 511 -37.34 -9.75 -8.41
C ASN A 511 -36.80 -9.54 -6.99
N SER A 512 -35.48 -9.51 -6.80
CA SER A 512 -34.85 -9.25 -5.51
C SER A 512 -34.81 -7.75 -5.21
N ILE A 513 -34.79 -7.39 -3.93
CA ILE A 513 -34.44 -6.04 -3.48
C ILE A 513 -32.94 -5.84 -3.70
N HIS A 514 -32.55 -4.77 -4.40
CA HIS A 514 -31.13 -4.47 -4.66
C HIS A 514 -30.65 -3.32 -3.80
N VAL A 515 -29.63 -3.60 -3.00
CA VAL A 515 -28.92 -2.58 -2.21
C VAL A 515 -27.53 -2.39 -2.78
N SER A 516 -27.24 -1.16 -3.18
CA SER A 516 -25.94 -0.76 -3.69
C SER A 516 -25.09 -0.19 -2.55
N VAL A 517 -23.86 -0.69 -2.43
CA VAL A 517 -22.87 -0.18 -1.49
C VAL A 517 -21.61 0.29 -2.22
N ASP A 518 -20.91 1.27 -1.69
CA ASP A 518 -19.64 1.70 -2.27
C ASP A 518 -18.50 0.71 -1.94
N ASN A 519 -18.54 0.16 -0.72
CA ASN A 519 -17.58 -0.83 -0.23
C ASN A 519 -18.26 -1.83 0.72
N PHE A 520 -17.82 -3.08 0.68
CA PHE A 520 -18.41 -4.14 1.48
C PHE A 520 -18.00 -4.13 2.96
N MET A 521 -16.88 -3.49 3.31
CA MET A 521 -16.38 -3.53 4.69
C MET A 521 -17.12 -2.57 5.63
N ASN A 522 -17.59 -1.43 5.10
CA ASN A 522 -18.20 -0.39 5.91
C ASN A 522 -19.19 0.39 5.03
N SER A 523 -20.47 0.13 5.21
CA SER A 523 -21.54 0.86 4.51
C SER A 523 -22.66 1.16 5.50
N PRO A 524 -23.13 2.42 5.58
CA PRO A 524 -24.29 2.79 6.40
C PRO A 524 -25.59 2.11 5.91
N LYS A 525 -25.58 1.57 4.69
CA LYS A 525 -26.68 0.77 4.16
C LYS A 525 -26.92 -0.52 4.94
N TYR A 526 -25.94 -1.00 5.71
CA TYR A 526 -26.16 -2.20 6.53
C TYR A 526 -27.07 -1.93 7.71
N GLU A 527 -26.98 -0.74 8.31
CA GLU A 527 -27.93 -0.29 9.32
C GLU A 527 -29.33 -0.19 8.72
N GLU A 528 -29.47 0.40 7.53
CA GLU A 528 -30.77 0.46 6.82
C GLU A 528 -31.36 -0.93 6.56
N VAL A 529 -30.53 -1.91 6.16
CA VAL A 529 -30.97 -3.29 5.95
C VAL A 529 -31.38 -3.96 7.27
N VAL A 530 -30.65 -3.71 8.36
CA VAL A 530 -31.00 -4.26 9.68
C VAL A 530 -32.32 -3.68 10.17
N GLU A 531 -32.55 -2.37 10.02
CA GLU A 531 -33.84 -1.75 10.37
C GLU A 531 -34.97 -2.28 9.49
N MET A 532 -34.76 -2.41 8.18
CA MET A 532 -35.78 -2.96 7.27
C MET A 532 -36.23 -4.36 7.69
N VAL A 533 -35.29 -5.22 8.10
CA VAL A 533 -35.60 -6.56 8.61
C VAL A 533 -36.28 -6.51 9.98
N ARG A 534 -35.87 -5.57 10.85
CA ARG A 534 -36.50 -5.38 12.17
C ARG A 534 -37.95 -4.91 12.04
N GLU A 535 -38.19 -3.91 11.20
CA GLU A 535 -39.53 -3.35 10.95
C GLU A 535 -40.48 -4.42 10.39
N GLN A 536 -40.01 -5.27 9.46
CA GLN A 536 -40.82 -6.40 8.97
C GLN A 536 -41.25 -7.32 10.12
N LYS A 537 -40.32 -7.69 11.00
CA LYS A 537 -40.62 -8.54 12.16
C LYS A 537 -41.54 -7.91 13.19
N GLU A 538 -41.41 -6.61 13.43
CA GLU A 538 -42.28 -5.88 14.35
C GLU A 538 -43.70 -5.69 13.76
N SER A 539 -43.81 -5.64 12.43
CA SER A 539 -45.08 -5.51 11.71
C SER A 539 -45.90 -6.80 11.56
N GLY A 540 -45.31 -7.97 11.85
CA GLY A 540 -46.03 -9.25 11.87
C GLY A 540 -46.37 -9.85 10.49
N GLU A 541 -45.72 -9.39 9.42
CA GLU A 541 -45.67 -10.03 8.11
C GLU A 541 -44.41 -10.92 7.98
#